data_AF-A0A5E4ZYC9-F1
#
_entry.id   AF-A0A5E4ZYC9-F1
#
_cell.length_a   1.000
_cell.length_b   1.000
_cell.length_c   1.000
_cell.angle_alpha   90.00
_cell.angle_beta   90.00
_cell.angle_gamma   90.00
#
_symmetry.space_group_name_H-M   'P 1'
#
loop_
_entity.id
_entity.type
_entity.pdbx_description
1 polymer ?
#
loop_
_entity_poly.entity_id
_entity_poly.type
_entity_poly.pdbx_seq_one_letter_code
_entity_poly.pdbx_strand_id
1 'polypeptide(L)'
;MTRHSTPPHRLATERVAVSLRTQRAAPQSTRRRWFAVAVLACAALTSCSGAPPNPNPLANVPLKVASVDLPRYMGRWYVIANIPYFAERDFVASRAEWVLREDGRIDDHFYGRKGGFDQPESHYQFLDSVLPGTGGGHWRVRLFWPIYVSQLTLYVDPDYRYTLLGYPDKSLGWVFSREPTMDDATYRLLLTRLEAMGYDTSRFRRVPQMPEQLGQPGFVTPGRED
;
A
#
# COMPACT_ATOMS: atom_id res chain seq x y z
N MET A 1 -73.95 36.66 -45.87
CA MET A 1 -73.01 37.81 -45.74
C MET A 1 -71.74 37.24 -45.14
N THR A 2 -70.54 37.25 -45.73
CA THR A 2 -69.90 38.08 -46.75
C THR A 2 -68.77 37.23 -47.38
N ARG A 3 -68.48 37.46 -48.66
CA ARG A 3 -67.37 36.86 -49.43
C ARG A 3 -66.03 37.49 -49.03
N HIS A 4 -64.91 36.77 -49.20
CA HIS A 4 -63.64 37.20 -49.84
C HIS A 4 -62.76 35.93 -50.03
N SER A 5 -62.50 35.42 -51.23
CA SER A 5 -61.63 35.91 -52.34
C SER A 5 -60.13 35.63 -52.13
N THR A 6 -59.67 34.49 -52.68
CA THR A 6 -58.51 34.23 -53.61
C THR A 6 -57.34 35.25 -53.72
N PRO A 7 -56.17 34.91 -54.33
CA PRO A 7 -55.31 33.70 -54.32
C PRO A 7 -53.78 34.07 -54.29
N PRO A 8 -52.85 33.44 -55.07
CA PRO A 8 -51.62 32.83 -54.53
C PRO A 8 -50.34 33.61 -54.86
N HIS A 9 -49.21 33.20 -54.28
CA HIS A 9 -47.91 33.47 -54.91
C HIS A 9 -47.01 32.24 -54.92
N ARG A 10 -46.32 32.16 -56.05
CA ARG A 10 -45.60 31.05 -56.66
C ARG A 10 -44.10 31.37 -56.61
N LEU A 11 -43.29 30.33 -56.81
CA LEU A 11 -41.90 30.34 -57.27
C LEU A 11 -40.86 30.62 -56.17
N ALA A 12 -39.96 29.68 -55.93
CA ALA A 12 -38.74 29.62 -56.74
C ALA A 12 -37.97 28.33 -56.44
N THR A 13 -37.51 27.75 -57.53
CA THR A 13 -36.66 26.59 -57.67
C THR A 13 -35.26 26.89 -57.14
N GLU A 14 -34.67 26.01 -56.32
CA GLU A 14 -33.22 25.87 -56.30
C GLU A 14 -32.84 24.38 -56.29
N ARG A 15 -32.36 23.95 -57.45
CA ARG A 15 -31.71 22.66 -57.64
C ARG A 15 -30.30 22.79 -57.07
N VAL A 16 -30.05 22.19 -55.91
CA VAL A 16 -28.66 21.95 -55.48
C VAL A 16 -28.20 20.63 -56.10
N ALA A 17 -27.34 20.77 -57.11
CA ALA A 17 -26.66 19.66 -57.75
C ALA A 17 -25.76 18.95 -56.74
N VAL A 18 -26.02 17.68 -56.47
CA VAL A 18 -25.11 16.80 -55.74
C VAL A 18 -23.92 16.51 -56.65
N SER A 19 -22.80 17.20 -56.40
CA SER A 19 -21.53 16.93 -57.06
C SER A 19 -20.99 15.58 -56.57
N LEU A 20 -20.98 14.59 -57.46
CA LEU A 20 -20.30 13.31 -57.27
C LEU A 20 -18.79 13.57 -57.23
N ARG A 21 -18.24 13.78 -56.03
CA ARG A 21 -16.79 13.82 -55.82
C ARG A 21 -16.25 12.40 -55.91
N THR A 22 -15.56 12.13 -57.01
CA THR A 22 -14.87 10.88 -57.32
C THR A 22 -13.95 10.50 -56.15
N GLN A 23 -14.23 9.37 -55.50
CA GLN A 23 -13.35 8.78 -54.50
C GLN A 23 -12.03 8.39 -55.18
N ARG A 24 -10.94 9.10 -54.86
CA ARG A 24 -9.59 8.59 -55.13
C ARG A 24 -9.23 7.59 -54.04
N ALA A 25 -9.08 6.33 -54.44
CA ALA A 25 -8.57 5.27 -53.59
C ALA A 25 -7.14 5.61 -53.12
N ALA A 26 -6.91 5.50 -51.80
CA ALA A 26 -5.58 5.65 -51.23
C ALA A 26 -4.71 4.41 -51.57
N PRO A 27 -3.41 4.58 -51.84
CA PRO A 27 -2.52 3.50 -52.24
C PRO A 27 -2.34 2.46 -51.13
N GLN A 28 -2.65 1.21 -51.49
CA GLN A 28 -2.53 0.01 -50.67
C GLN A 28 -1.08 -0.52 -50.71
N SER A 29 -0.16 -0.01 -49.88
CA SER A 29 1.17 -0.65 -49.78
C SER A 29 2.00 -0.32 -48.53
N THR A 30 1.43 -0.36 -47.33
CA THR A 30 2.24 -0.34 -46.09
C THR A 30 1.74 -1.24 -44.96
N ARG A 31 0.67 -2.02 -45.18
CA ARG A 31 0.05 -2.85 -44.13
C ARG A 31 0.76 -4.17 -43.80
N ARG A 32 1.89 -4.49 -44.45
CA ARG A 32 2.54 -5.82 -44.33
C ARG A 32 3.81 -5.85 -43.48
N ARG A 33 4.16 -4.77 -42.76
CA ARG A 33 5.30 -4.74 -41.82
C ARG A 33 4.93 -4.51 -40.35
N TRP A 34 3.67 -4.23 -40.04
CA TRP A 34 3.23 -3.90 -38.67
C TRP A 34 2.64 -5.09 -37.90
N PHE A 35 2.33 -6.21 -38.55
CA PHE A 35 1.74 -7.39 -37.89
C PHE A 35 2.77 -8.37 -37.27
N ALA A 36 4.07 -8.20 -37.55
CA ALA A 36 5.10 -9.08 -36.99
C ALA A 36 5.70 -8.58 -35.65
N VAL A 37 5.44 -7.33 -35.25
CA VAL A 37 5.95 -6.77 -33.97
C VAL A 37 4.94 -6.95 -32.82
N ALA A 38 3.66 -7.13 -33.13
CA ALA A 38 2.61 -7.19 -32.11
C ALA A 38 2.49 -8.54 -31.36
N VAL A 39 3.07 -9.63 -31.88
CA VAL A 39 2.96 -10.97 -31.25
C VAL A 39 4.11 -11.27 -30.29
N LEU A 40 5.28 -10.63 -30.44
CA LEU A 40 6.38 -10.76 -29.48
C LEU A 40 6.23 -9.84 -28.24
N ALA A 41 5.35 -8.84 -28.27
CA ALA A 41 5.16 -7.92 -27.16
C ALA A 41 4.26 -8.46 -26.03
N CYS A 42 3.47 -9.51 -26.29
CA CYS A 42 2.56 -10.09 -25.28
C CYS A 42 3.20 -11.23 -24.46
N ALA A 43 4.39 -11.72 -24.82
CA ALA A 43 5.06 -12.82 -24.12
C ALA A 43 5.97 -12.35 -22.96
N ALA A 44 6.10 -11.04 -22.73
CA ALA A 44 7.05 -10.48 -21.75
C ALA A 44 6.40 -10.08 -20.40
N LEU A 45 5.12 -10.38 -20.16
CA LEU A 45 4.43 -10.00 -18.92
C LEU A 45 4.27 -11.13 -17.89
N THR A 46 4.80 -12.33 -18.14
CA THR A 46 4.97 -13.34 -17.07
C THR A 46 6.27 -13.09 -16.31
N SER A 47 6.47 -11.86 -15.83
CA SER A 47 7.42 -11.63 -14.75
C SER A 47 6.70 -12.06 -13.47
N CYS A 48 6.93 -13.31 -13.08
CA CYS A 48 6.51 -13.78 -11.76
C CYS A 48 7.16 -12.85 -10.73
N SER A 49 6.32 -12.19 -9.93
CA SER A 49 6.64 -11.35 -8.79
C SER A 49 7.96 -11.77 -8.10
N GLY A 50 8.96 -10.89 -8.14
CA GLY A 50 10.35 -11.16 -7.76
C GLY A 50 10.64 -11.27 -6.26
N ALA A 51 9.67 -11.65 -5.42
CA ALA A 51 9.94 -11.99 -4.03
C ALA A 51 10.05 -13.51 -3.89
N PRO A 52 11.13 -14.06 -3.29
CA PRO A 52 11.21 -15.48 -3.03
C PRO A 52 9.98 -15.92 -2.22
N PRO A 53 9.39 -17.10 -2.55
CA PRO A 53 8.22 -17.59 -1.85
C PRO A 53 8.52 -17.74 -0.36
N ASN A 54 7.60 -17.30 0.50
CA ASN A 54 7.70 -17.48 1.94
C ASN A 54 7.81 -18.99 2.26
N PRO A 55 8.97 -19.48 2.77
CA PRO A 55 9.22 -20.90 2.95
C PRO A 55 8.47 -21.50 4.15
N ASN A 56 7.81 -20.68 4.97
CA ASN A 56 7.10 -21.15 6.15
C ASN A 56 5.90 -22.04 5.74
N PRO A 57 5.75 -23.27 6.28
CA PRO A 57 4.64 -24.17 5.92
C PRO A 57 3.25 -23.60 6.24
N LEU A 58 3.16 -22.62 7.14
CA LEU A 58 1.92 -21.94 7.50
C LEU A 58 1.69 -20.65 6.68
N ALA A 59 2.52 -20.36 5.67
CA ALA A 59 2.42 -19.14 4.86
C ALA A 59 1.02 -18.93 4.24
N ASN A 60 0.35 -20.00 3.85
CA ASN A 60 -0.99 -19.97 3.24
C ASN A 60 -2.14 -20.03 4.25
N VAL A 61 -1.86 -20.16 5.55
CA VAL A 61 -2.90 -20.15 6.59
C VAL A 61 -3.35 -18.70 6.83
N PRO A 62 -4.66 -18.38 6.78
CA PRO A 62 -5.14 -17.02 7.03
C PRO A 62 -4.75 -16.51 8.42
N LEU A 63 -4.34 -15.25 8.51
CA LEU A 63 -4.02 -14.60 9.77
C LEU A 63 -5.29 -14.39 10.62
N LYS A 64 -5.15 -14.55 11.94
CA LYS A 64 -6.21 -14.20 12.90
C LYS A 64 -6.00 -12.77 13.37
N VAL A 65 -7.07 -11.99 13.39
CA VAL A 65 -7.07 -10.60 13.87
C VAL A 65 -7.29 -10.60 15.38
N ALA A 66 -6.41 -9.95 16.13
CA ALA A 66 -6.56 -9.73 17.56
C ALA A 66 -7.59 -8.62 17.83
N SER A 67 -8.37 -8.77 18.89
CA SER A 67 -9.23 -7.67 19.37
C SER A 67 -8.39 -6.67 20.15
N VAL A 68 -8.67 -5.38 19.98
CA VAL A 68 -7.98 -4.28 20.64
C VAL A 68 -8.99 -3.28 21.22
N ASP A 69 -8.78 -2.89 22.47
CA ASP A 69 -9.30 -1.64 23.03
C ASP A 69 -8.58 -0.46 22.36
N LEU A 70 -9.28 0.25 21.47
CA LEU A 70 -8.73 1.36 20.69
C LEU A 70 -8.20 2.49 21.58
N PRO A 71 -8.95 3.03 22.56
CA PRO A 71 -8.41 4.02 23.50
C PRO A 71 -7.05 3.65 24.11
N ARG A 72 -6.88 2.40 24.56
CA ARG A 72 -5.59 1.91 25.10
C ARG A 72 -4.52 1.71 24.03
N TYR A 73 -4.92 1.46 22.79
CA TYR A 73 -4.04 1.21 21.66
C TYR A 73 -3.45 2.48 21.05
N MET A 74 -4.11 3.62 21.22
CA MET A 74 -3.64 4.92 20.72
C MET A 74 -2.32 5.37 21.37
N GLY A 75 -1.75 6.44 20.82
CA GLY A 75 -0.48 7.01 21.25
C GLY A 75 0.71 6.47 20.46
N ARG A 76 1.90 6.64 21.02
CA ARG A 76 3.16 6.31 20.35
C ARG A 76 3.51 4.82 20.42
N TRP A 77 4.03 4.31 19.30
CA TRP A 77 4.62 2.99 19.16
C TRP A 77 5.93 3.09 18.37
N TYR A 78 7.03 2.64 18.94
CA TYR A 78 8.31 2.54 18.26
C TYR A 78 8.34 1.30 17.38
N VAL A 79 8.81 1.46 16.14
CA VAL A 79 9.05 0.33 15.22
C VAL A 79 10.36 -0.33 15.66
N ILE A 80 10.27 -1.49 16.31
CA ILE A 80 11.45 -2.22 16.79
C ILE A 80 12.02 -3.11 15.69
N ALA A 81 11.15 -3.70 14.87
CA ALA A 81 11.55 -4.45 13.69
C ALA A 81 10.44 -4.44 12.66
N ASN A 82 10.81 -4.60 11.40
CA ASN A 82 9.86 -4.83 10.31
C ASN A 82 10.48 -5.77 9.27
N ILE A 83 9.66 -6.18 8.31
CA ILE A 83 10.16 -6.67 7.03
C ILE A 83 10.45 -5.43 6.17
N PRO A 84 11.72 -5.14 5.83
CA PRO A 84 12.06 -3.91 5.12
C PRO A 84 11.40 -3.84 3.73
N TYR A 85 10.79 -2.69 3.42
CA TYR A 85 10.16 -2.42 2.13
C TYR A 85 10.45 -0.99 1.69
N PHE A 86 10.12 -0.65 0.44
CA PHE A 86 10.62 0.57 -0.20
C PHE A 86 10.37 1.88 0.57
N ALA A 87 9.25 1.98 1.32
CA ALA A 87 8.89 3.21 2.03
C ALA A 87 9.64 3.34 3.36
N GLU A 88 9.82 2.25 4.11
CA GLU A 88 10.44 2.27 5.45
C GLU A 88 11.90 1.78 5.48
N ARG A 89 12.45 1.30 4.36
CA ARG A 89 13.87 0.91 4.28
C ARG A 89 14.78 2.11 4.62
N ASP A 90 15.89 1.80 5.31
CA ASP A 90 16.94 2.74 5.73
C ASP A 90 16.51 3.78 6.77
N PHE A 91 15.31 3.64 7.32
CA PHE A 91 14.89 4.48 8.45
C PHE A 91 15.51 4.02 9.77
N VAL A 92 15.83 5.00 10.60
CA VAL A 92 16.16 4.84 12.03
C VAL A 92 15.26 5.74 12.87
N ALA A 93 15.21 5.50 14.18
CA ALA A 93 14.36 6.22 15.14
C ALA A 93 12.88 6.22 14.75
N SER A 94 12.43 5.14 14.10
CA SER A 94 11.07 5.04 13.54
C SER A 94 10.02 4.85 14.62
N ARG A 95 8.91 5.59 14.50
CA ARG A 95 7.73 5.46 15.36
C ARG A 95 6.46 5.80 14.60
N ALA A 96 5.36 5.17 15.00
CA ALA A 96 4.01 5.58 14.65
C ALA A 96 3.35 6.25 15.86
N GLU A 97 2.52 7.26 15.62
CA GLU A 97 1.66 7.87 16.63
C GLU A 97 0.22 7.83 16.11
N TRP A 98 -0.63 7.07 16.82
CA TRP A 98 -2.03 6.88 16.44
C TRP A 98 -2.95 7.72 17.33
N VAL A 99 -3.85 8.48 16.72
CA VAL A 99 -4.83 9.31 17.42
C VAL A 99 -6.24 8.94 16.96
N LEU A 100 -7.07 8.49 17.90
CA LEU A 100 -8.47 8.19 17.62
C LEU A 100 -9.28 9.48 17.53
N ARG A 101 -9.98 9.67 16.42
CA ARG A 101 -10.87 10.81 16.17
C ARG A 101 -12.27 10.55 16.70
N GLU A 102 -13.02 11.62 16.89
CA GLU A 102 -14.45 11.56 17.26
C GLU A 102 -15.32 10.82 16.22
N ASP A 103 -14.93 10.86 14.94
CA ASP A 103 -15.63 10.17 13.86
C ASP A 103 -15.25 8.68 13.72
N GLY A 104 -14.42 8.16 14.64
CA GLY A 104 -13.98 6.77 14.66
C GLY A 104 -12.86 6.43 13.69
N ARG A 105 -12.34 7.41 12.93
CA ARG A 105 -11.11 7.23 12.15
C ARG A 105 -9.88 7.42 13.02
N ILE A 106 -8.73 6.99 12.52
CA ILE A 106 -7.45 7.10 13.22
C ILE A 106 -6.50 7.95 12.36
N ASP A 107 -5.97 9.00 12.97
CA ASP A 107 -4.81 9.71 12.44
C ASP A 107 -3.57 8.86 12.68
N ASP A 108 -2.87 8.50 11.59
CA ASP A 108 -1.62 7.73 11.65
C ASP A 108 -0.45 8.61 11.23
N HIS A 109 0.43 8.91 12.19
CA HIS A 109 1.60 9.73 11.99
C HIS A 109 2.86 8.87 12.10
N PHE A 110 3.53 8.64 10.98
CA PHE A 110 4.84 8.00 10.97
C PHE A 110 5.95 9.03 11.03
N TYR A 111 6.93 8.79 11.91
CA TYR A 111 8.15 9.58 12.03
C TYR A 111 9.38 8.68 11.91
N GLY A 112 10.48 9.23 11.39
CA GLY A 112 11.79 8.58 11.43
C GLY A 112 12.82 9.35 10.63
N ARG A 113 14.08 8.90 10.66
CA ARG A 113 15.19 9.54 9.94
C ARG A 113 15.74 8.59 8.88
N LYS A 114 15.60 8.94 7.61
CA LYS A 114 16.05 8.09 6.50
C LYS A 114 17.54 8.29 6.27
N GLY A 115 18.32 7.21 6.28
CA GLY A 115 19.75 7.25 5.99
C GLY A 115 20.66 7.46 7.21
N GLY A 116 20.11 7.55 8.43
CA GLY A 116 20.88 7.65 9.68
C GLY A 116 20.39 8.72 10.66
N PHE A 117 20.99 8.75 11.86
CA PHE A 117 20.54 9.62 12.97
C PHE A 117 20.82 11.12 12.73
N ASP A 118 21.83 11.45 11.92
CA ASP A 118 22.17 12.85 11.58
C ASP A 118 21.25 13.45 10.51
N GLN A 119 20.36 12.65 9.93
CA GLN A 119 19.42 13.09 8.90
C GLN A 119 18.19 13.76 9.52
N PRO A 120 17.54 14.70 8.81
CA PRO A 120 16.31 15.32 9.31
C PRO A 120 15.21 14.28 9.54
N GLU A 121 14.36 14.53 10.53
CA GLU A 121 13.18 13.70 10.77
C GLU A 121 12.18 13.91 9.63
N SER A 122 11.78 12.81 8.99
CA SER A 122 10.68 12.75 8.05
C SER A 122 9.38 12.47 8.79
N HIS A 123 8.28 13.02 8.27
CA HIS A 123 6.93 12.82 8.78
C HIS A 123 6.00 12.45 7.64
N TYR A 124 5.25 11.35 7.79
CA TYR A 124 4.16 10.95 6.89
C TYR A 124 2.87 10.85 7.68
N GLN A 125 1.75 11.25 7.05
CA GLN A 125 0.43 11.17 7.64
C GLN A 125 -0.49 10.33 6.77
N PHE A 126 -1.21 9.41 7.40
CA PHE A 126 -2.22 8.55 6.80
C PHE A 126 -3.55 8.73 7.53
N LEU A 127 -4.62 8.23 6.91
CA LEU A 127 -5.94 8.20 7.52
C LEU A 127 -6.49 6.79 7.49
N ASP A 128 -6.74 6.28 8.68
CA ASP A 128 -7.09 4.89 8.90
C ASP A 128 -8.54 4.76 9.34
N SER A 129 -9.13 3.60 9.06
CA SER A 129 -10.48 3.28 9.50
C SER A 129 -10.57 1.82 9.90
N VAL A 130 -11.19 1.56 11.04
CA VAL A 130 -11.44 0.20 11.53
C VAL A 130 -12.52 -0.46 10.69
N LEU A 131 -12.30 -1.71 10.26
CA LEU A 131 -13.35 -2.50 9.64
C LEU A 131 -14.35 -2.97 10.72
N PRO A 132 -15.66 -2.72 10.56
CA PRO A 132 -16.67 -3.16 11.52
C PRO A 132 -16.65 -4.67 11.76
N GLY A 133 -16.90 -5.10 13.00
CA GLY A 133 -16.97 -6.52 13.37
C GLY A 133 -15.61 -7.23 13.53
N THR A 134 -14.50 -6.49 13.48
CA THR A 134 -13.13 -7.07 13.58
C THR A 134 -12.48 -6.89 14.95
N GLY A 135 -13.26 -6.48 15.96
CA GLY A 135 -12.77 -6.25 17.32
C GLY A 135 -11.73 -5.13 17.43
N GLY A 136 -11.70 -4.20 16.47
CA GLY A 136 -10.76 -3.07 16.47
C GLY A 136 -9.42 -3.35 15.78
N GLY A 137 -9.08 -4.60 15.46
CA GLY A 137 -7.73 -4.97 15.02
C GLY A 137 -7.49 -4.98 13.52
N HIS A 138 -8.53 -4.80 12.68
CA HIS A 138 -8.36 -4.76 11.22
C HIS A 138 -8.61 -3.34 10.72
N TRP A 139 -7.56 -2.70 10.22
CA TRP A 139 -7.60 -1.32 9.74
C TRP A 139 -7.46 -1.29 8.22
N ARG A 140 -8.21 -0.36 7.61
CA ARG A 140 -8.03 0.06 6.23
C ARG A 140 -7.27 1.38 6.23
N VAL A 141 -6.01 1.33 5.82
CA VAL A 141 -5.09 2.48 5.77
C VAL A 141 -5.21 3.13 4.40
N ARG A 142 -5.42 4.46 4.34
CA ARG A 142 -5.45 5.21 3.07
C ARG A 142 -4.10 5.88 2.82
N LEU A 143 -3.30 5.31 1.91
CA LEU A 143 -1.99 5.86 1.55
C LEU A 143 -2.10 7.20 0.82
N PHE A 144 -2.90 7.22 -0.24
CA PHE A 144 -3.31 8.41 -0.98
C PHE A 144 -4.58 8.06 -1.74
N TRP A 145 -5.40 9.03 -2.15
CA TRP A 145 -6.64 8.72 -2.86
C TRP A 145 -6.34 8.20 -4.28
N PRO A 146 -6.90 7.06 -4.75
CA PRO A 146 -7.83 6.12 -4.10
C PRO A 146 -7.19 4.78 -3.65
N ILE A 147 -5.92 4.77 -3.24
CA ILE A 147 -5.17 3.57 -2.83
C ILE A 147 -5.29 3.30 -1.32
N TYR A 148 -5.66 2.07 -0.99
CA TYR A 148 -5.80 1.58 0.38
C TYR A 148 -5.03 0.28 0.58
N VAL A 149 -4.60 0.03 1.82
CA VAL A 149 -3.98 -1.24 2.26
C VAL A 149 -4.66 -1.74 3.52
N SER A 150 -4.58 -3.05 3.76
CA SER A 150 -5.11 -3.68 4.97
C SER A 150 -3.99 -3.88 5.98
N GLN A 151 -4.18 -3.40 7.20
CA GLN A 151 -3.28 -3.60 8.33
C GLN A 151 -4.02 -4.41 9.39
N LEU A 152 -3.43 -5.52 9.81
CA LEU A 152 -3.98 -6.41 10.82
C LEU A 152 -3.14 -6.33 12.09
N THR A 153 -3.78 -6.11 13.23
CA THR A 153 -3.20 -6.41 14.53
C THR A 153 -3.29 -7.92 14.75
N LEU A 154 -2.13 -8.57 14.85
CA LEU A 154 -2.00 -10.03 14.97
C LEU A 154 -1.89 -10.46 16.43
N TYR A 155 -1.32 -9.59 17.26
CA TYR A 155 -1.15 -9.78 18.69
C TYR A 155 -0.99 -8.42 19.35
N VAL A 156 -1.60 -8.23 20.51
CA VAL A 156 -1.27 -7.15 21.43
C VAL A 156 -1.02 -7.75 22.80
N ASP A 157 0.03 -7.28 23.47
CA ASP A 157 0.33 -7.63 24.84
C ASP A 157 -0.80 -7.18 25.79
N PRO A 158 -1.17 -7.93 26.86
CA PRO A 158 -2.26 -7.55 27.77
C PRO A 158 -2.10 -6.16 28.41
N ASP A 159 -0.84 -5.76 28.65
CA ASP A 159 -0.48 -4.45 29.20
C ASP A 159 -0.19 -3.42 28.11
N TYR A 160 -0.41 -3.77 26.84
CA TYR A 160 -0.22 -2.91 25.66
C TYR A 160 1.22 -2.41 25.53
N ARG A 161 2.19 -3.21 25.98
CA ARG A 161 3.61 -2.89 25.89
C ARG A 161 4.18 -3.17 24.50
N TYR A 162 3.66 -4.21 23.84
CA TYR A 162 4.11 -4.67 22.52
C TYR A 162 2.92 -5.02 21.65
N THR A 163 3.06 -4.84 20.34
CA THR A 163 2.06 -5.27 19.37
C THR A 163 2.72 -5.77 18.08
N LEU A 164 2.07 -6.73 17.44
CA LEU A 164 2.48 -7.29 16.16
C LEU A 164 1.46 -6.91 15.11
N LEU A 165 1.93 -6.27 14.05
CA LEU A 165 1.11 -5.86 12.91
C LEU A 165 1.55 -6.60 11.66
N GLY A 166 0.65 -6.73 10.68
CA GLY A 166 1.00 -7.35 9.42
C GLY A 166 -0.05 -7.20 8.32
N TYR A 167 0.36 -7.50 7.10
CA TYR A 167 -0.54 -7.59 5.95
C TYR A 167 -1.14 -9.00 5.82
N PRO A 168 -2.37 -9.13 5.27
CA PRO A 168 -3.04 -10.42 5.13
C PRO A 168 -2.23 -11.51 4.41
N ASP A 169 -1.42 -11.11 3.43
CA ASP A 169 -0.57 -11.98 2.62
C ASP A 169 0.81 -12.29 3.24
N LYS A 170 1.09 -11.75 4.44
CA LYS A 170 2.39 -11.87 5.13
C LYS A 170 3.57 -11.31 4.33
N SER A 171 3.31 -10.45 3.34
CA SER A 171 4.36 -9.75 2.60
C SER A 171 5.13 -8.80 3.52
N LEU A 172 4.41 -8.14 4.45
CA LEU A 172 4.93 -7.22 5.46
C LEU A 172 4.45 -7.60 6.87
N GLY A 173 5.29 -7.27 7.85
CA GLY A 173 5.03 -7.45 9.27
C GLY A 173 5.92 -6.54 10.11
N TRP A 174 5.45 -6.19 11.30
CA TRP A 174 6.10 -5.26 12.21
C TRP A 174 6.04 -5.75 13.66
N VAL A 175 7.09 -5.43 14.40
CA VAL A 175 7.17 -5.51 15.86
C VAL A 175 7.19 -4.09 16.39
N PHE A 176 6.17 -3.72 17.16
CA PHE A 176 6.06 -2.43 17.81
C PHE A 176 6.20 -2.54 19.32
N SER A 177 6.70 -1.46 19.93
CA SER A 177 6.89 -1.35 21.38
C SER A 177 6.51 0.04 21.87
N ARG A 178 6.01 0.16 23.10
CA ARG A 178 5.84 1.46 23.77
C ARG A 178 7.17 2.13 24.15
N GLU A 179 8.21 1.33 24.32
CA GLU A 179 9.58 1.78 24.60
C GLU A 179 10.46 1.67 23.35
N PRO A 180 11.45 2.56 23.17
CA PRO A 180 12.33 2.55 22.00
C PRO A 180 13.34 1.39 22.00
N THR A 181 13.52 0.72 23.13
CA THR A 181 14.45 -0.41 23.25
C THR A 181 13.72 -1.66 23.71
N MET A 182 14.16 -2.81 23.21
CA MET A 182 13.61 -4.13 23.54
C MET A 182 14.78 -5.09 23.72
N ASP A 183 14.74 -5.87 24.80
CA ASP A 183 15.73 -6.92 25.03
C ASP A 183 15.57 -8.08 24.02
N ASP A 184 16.66 -8.82 23.81
CA ASP A 184 16.70 -9.88 22.80
C ASP A 184 15.75 -11.05 23.11
N ALA A 185 15.46 -11.32 24.38
CA ALA A 185 14.58 -12.43 24.75
C ALA A 185 13.13 -12.11 24.37
N THR A 186 12.68 -10.90 24.69
CA THR A 186 11.37 -10.37 24.27
C THR A 186 11.27 -10.31 22.75
N TYR A 187 12.31 -9.82 22.07
CA TYR A 187 12.33 -9.77 20.61
C TYR A 187 12.19 -11.17 19.98
N ARG A 188 12.95 -12.16 20.44
CA ARG A 188 12.86 -13.55 19.94
C ARG A 188 11.52 -14.20 20.24
N LEU A 189 10.91 -13.91 21.40
CA LEU A 189 9.57 -14.37 21.74
C LEU A 189 8.53 -13.85 20.72
N LEU A 190 8.64 -12.57 20.36
CA LEU A 190 7.74 -11.94 19.38
C LEU A 190 7.98 -12.48 17.95
N LEU A 191 9.23 -12.75 17.56
CA LEU A 191 9.51 -13.44 16.30
C LEU A 191 8.94 -14.86 16.29
N THR A 192 9.07 -15.62 17.38
CA THR A 192 8.49 -16.97 17.49
C THR A 192 6.97 -16.95 17.28
N ARG A 193 6.28 -15.91 17.77
CA ARG A 193 4.84 -15.72 17.51
C ARG A 193 4.57 -15.48 16.03
N LEU A 194 5.34 -14.61 15.37
CA LEU A 194 5.22 -14.35 13.92
C LEU A 194 5.47 -15.62 13.10
N GLU A 195 6.49 -16.40 13.45
CA GLU A 195 6.79 -17.69 12.79
C GLU A 195 5.61 -18.66 12.91
N ALA A 196 5.02 -18.79 14.10
CA ALA A 196 3.82 -19.60 14.31
C ALA A 196 2.59 -19.08 13.55
N MET A 197 2.58 -17.81 13.15
CA MET A 197 1.56 -17.21 12.29
C MET A 197 1.87 -17.35 10.79
N GLY A 198 2.98 -18.02 10.42
CA GLY A 198 3.34 -18.29 9.04
C GLY A 198 4.26 -17.25 8.40
N TYR A 199 4.89 -16.36 9.18
CA TYR A 199 5.90 -15.46 8.67
C TYR A 199 7.26 -16.15 8.50
N ASP A 200 7.99 -15.74 7.48
CA ASP A 200 9.43 -15.98 7.39
C ASP A 200 10.16 -14.93 8.24
N THR A 201 10.54 -15.32 9.46
CA THR A 201 11.20 -14.44 10.42
C THR A 201 12.62 -14.05 10.01
N SER A 202 13.24 -14.77 9.07
CA SER A 202 14.55 -14.41 8.52
C SER A 202 14.53 -13.12 7.70
N ARG A 203 13.34 -12.66 7.28
CA ARG A 203 13.13 -11.39 6.57
C ARG A 203 12.99 -10.19 7.50
N PHE A 204 12.79 -10.39 8.80
CA PHE A 204 12.71 -9.29 9.73
C PHE A 204 14.09 -8.71 10.00
N ARG A 205 14.13 -7.40 10.17
CA ARG A 205 15.31 -6.67 10.61
C ARG A 205 14.92 -5.71 11.72
N ARG A 206 15.79 -5.57 12.72
CA ARG A 206 15.60 -4.59 13.78
C ARG A 206 15.88 -3.19 13.24
N VAL A 207 15.05 -2.24 13.62
CA VAL A 207 15.22 -0.83 13.28
C VAL A 207 16.00 -0.15 14.41
N PRO A 208 17.16 0.47 14.14
CA PRO A 208 17.89 1.23 15.14
C PRO A 208 17.05 2.37 15.71
N GLN A 209 16.98 2.45 17.03
CA GLN A 209 16.33 3.50 17.79
C GLN A 209 17.36 4.41 18.49
N MET A 210 18.59 3.92 18.69
CA MET A 210 19.73 4.67 19.21
C MET A 210 20.98 4.49 18.32
N PRO A 211 21.90 5.47 18.26
CA PRO A 211 23.12 5.39 17.43
C PRO A 211 23.98 4.17 17.70
N GLU A 212 24.06 3.72 18.96
CA GLU A 212 24.92 2.60 19.39
C GLU A 212 24.45 1.25 18.81
N GLN A 213 23.23 1.19 18.29
CA GLN A 213 22.66 -0.02 17.67
C GLN A 213 23.07 -0.19 16.20
N LEU A 214 23.64 0.84 15.57
CA LEU A 214 24.11 0.74 14.19
C LEU A 214 25.26 -0.26 14.09
N GLY A 215 25.17 -1.16 13.10
CA GLY A 215 26.16 -2.22 12.88
C GLY A 215 26.10 -3.38 13.88
N GLN A 216 25.20 -3.36 14.87
CA GLN A 216 24.98 -4.52 15.73
C GLN A 216 24.24 -5.64 14.99
N PRO A 217 24.48 -6.92 15.32
CA PRO A 217 23.81 -8.04 14.66
C PRO A 217 22.28 -7.93 14.68
N GLY A 218 21.66 -8.10 13.50
CA GLY A 218 20.21 -8.08 13.33
C GLY A 218 19.58 -6.69 13.17
N PHE A 219 20.32 -5.61 13.39
CA PHE A 219 19.88 -4.25 13.08
C PHE A 219 20.20 -3.87 11.63
N VAL A 220 19.28 -3.17 10.96
CA VAL A 220 19.56 -2.60 9.64
C VAL A 220 20.66 -1.56 9.72
N THR A 221 21.58 -1.59 8.76
CA THR A 221 22.52 -0.49 8.53
C THR A 221 22.08 0.29 7.30
N PRO A 222 21.65 1.57 7.46
CA PRO A 222 21.20 2.37 6.32
C PRO A 222 22.22 2.39 5.18
N GLY A 223 21.76 2.12 3.95
CA GLY A 223 22.60 2.15 2.75
C GLY A 223 23.44 0.88 2.52
N ARG A 224 23.28 -0.18 3.32
CA ARG A 224 23.80 -1.52 3.02
C ARG A 224 22.66 -2.47 2.68
N GLU A 225 22.88 -3.33 1.70
CA GLU A 225 22.00 -4.47 1.45
C GLU A 225 22.39 -5.58 2.43
N ASP A 226 21.63 -5.71 3.52
CA ASP A 226 21.84 -6.69 4.60
C ASP A 226 20.91 -7.93 4.50
#